data_AF-A0A561U201-F1
#
_entry.id   AF-A0A561U201-F1
#
_cell.length_a   1.000
_cell.length_b   1.000
_cell.length_c   1.000
_cell.angle_alpha   90.00
_cell.angle_beta   90.00
_cell.angle_gamma   90.00
#
_symmetry.space_group_name_H-M   'P 1'
#
loop_
_entity.id
_entity.type
_entity.pdbx_description
1 polymer ?
#
loop_
_entity_poly.entity_id
_entity_poly.type
_entity_poly.pdbx_seq_one_letter_code
_entity_poly.pdbx_strand_id
1 'polypeptide(L)'
;MNSGYRVTTDDLAAQVKELSRVGDQADGLVTSARQLAERMPMLGTAPPALHLAMRLRESAGDSGLTQEITAAHTELSHFHSALRDTATGYEHTDTAAADALRDADGRTT
;
A
#
# COMPACT_ATOMS: atom_id res chain seq x y z
N MET A 1 13.38 25.67 -20.67
CA MET A 1 13.18 24.21 -20.79
C MET A 1 11.91 23.89 -20.01
N ASN A 2 10.76 23.83 -20.68
CA ASN A 2 9.52 23.40 -20.04
C ASN A 2 9.62 21.89 -19.85
N SER A 3 9.85 21.45 -18.62
CA SER A 3 9.70 20.05 -18.24
C SER A 3 8.21 19.73 -18.25
N GLY A 4 7.64 19.56 -19.44
CA GLY A 4 6.31 18.98 -19.58
C GLY A 4 6.37 17.59 -18.97
N TYR A 5 5.72 17.41 -17.82
CA TYR A 5 5.54 16.10 -17.20
C TYR A 5 4.68 15.28 -18.16
N ARG A 6 5.32 14.46 -18.99
CA ARG A 6 4.64 13.40 -19.73
C ARG A 6 4.48 12.24 -18.76
N VAL A 7 3.43 12.29 -17.96
CA VAL A 7 3.01 11.15 -17.15
C VAL A 7 2.51 10.10 -18.14
N THR A 8 3.29 9.05 -18.36
CA THR A 8 2.83 7.85 -19.05
C THR A 8 1.85 7.15 -18.13
N THR A 9 0.57 7.35 -18.38
CA THR A 9 -0.53 6.80 -17.57
C THR A 9 -0.44 5.27 -17.45
N ASP A 10 0.08 4.62 -18.50
CA ASP A 10 0.38 3.18 -18.51
C ASP A 10 1.44 2.77 -17.47
N ASP A 11 2.52 3.56 -17.31
CA ASP A 11 3.56 3.29 -16.32
C ASP A 11 3.02 3.49 -14.90
N LEU A 12 2.14 4.47 -14.72
CA LEU A 12 1.50 4.72 -13.43
C LEU A 12 0.50 3.60 -13.08
N ALA A 13 -0.27 3.12 -14.06
CA ALA A 13 -1.15 1.96 -13.89
C ALA A 13 -0.38 0.68 -13.54
N ALA A 14 0.78 0.46 -14.17
CA ALA A 14 1.66 -0.66 -13.84
C ALA A 14 2.21 -0.55 -12.41
N GLN A 15 2.61 0.65 -11.98
CA GLN A 15 3.07 0.90 -10.61
C GLN A 15 1.96 0.72 -9.57
N VAL A 16 0.75 1.21 -9.86
CA VAL A 16 -0.45 1.00 -9.01
C VAL A 16 -0.69 -0.51 -8.83
N LYS A 17 -0.63 -1.28 -9.92
CA LYS A 17 -0.82 -2.74 -9.87
C LYS A 17 0.23 -3.46 -9.03
N GLU A 18 1.51 -3.12 -9.17
CA GLU A 18 2.56 -3.70 -8.33
C GLU A 18 2.38 -3.32 -6.86
N LEU A 19 1.96 -2.08 -6.58
CA LEU A 19 1.69 -1.63 -5.23
C LEU A 19 0.50 -2.37 -4.60
N SER A 20 -0.57 -2.65 -5.36
CA SER A 20 -1.66 -3.52 -4.90
C SER A 20 -1.15 -4.92 -4.53
N ARG A 21 -0.27 -5.50 -5.36
CA ARG A 21 0.33 -6.82 -5.09
C ARG A 21 1.15 -6.83 -3.80
N VAL A 22 1.90 -5.76 -3.53
CA VAL A 22 2.64 -5.59 -2.26
C VAL A 22 1.66 -5.45 -1.08
N GLY A 23 0.55 -4.75 -1.27
CA GLY A 23 -0.54 -4.65 -0.28
C GLY A 23 -1.11 -6.02 0.10
N ASP A 24 -1.45 -6.86 -0.88
CA ASP A 24 -1.95 -8.22 -0.66
C ASP A 24 -0.93 -9.10 0.10
N GLN A 25 0.35 -8.96 -0.23
CA GLN A 25 1.43 -9.65 0.48
C GLN A 25 1.55 -9.16 1.93
N ALA A 26 1.41 -7.86 2.17
CA ALA A 26 1.43 -7.29 3.52
C ALA A 26 0.24 -7.79 4.35
N ASP A 27 -0.96 -7.93 3.78
CA ASP A 27 -2.11 -8.54 4.47
C ASP A 27 -1.87 -9.99 4.88
N GLY A 28 -1.22 -10.77 4.00
CA GLY A 28 -0.76 -12.12 4.31
C GLY A 28 0.21 -12.15 5.50
N LEU A 29 1.10 -11.16 5.59
CA LEU A 29 2.04 -11.01 6.71
C LEU A 29 1.32 -10.61 8.01
N VAL A 30 0.36 -9.68 7.97
CA VAL A 30 -0.47 -9.33 9.14
C VAL A 30 -1.19 -10.56 9.68
N THR A 31 -1.79 -11.34 8.78
CA THR A 31 -2.51 -12.56 9.14
C THR A 31 -1.58 -13.58 9.79
N SER A 32 -0.39 -13.76 9.21
CA SER A 32 0.62 -14.69 9.75
C SER A 32 1.16 -14.25 11.11
N ALA A 33 1.40 -12.94 11.29
CA ALA A 33 1.86 -12.38 12.57
C ALA A 33 0.81 -12.55 13.68
N ARG A 34 -0.47 -12.32 13.37
CA ARG A 34 -1.59 -12.58 14.31
C ARG A 34 -1.65 -14.05 14.73
N GLN A 35 -1.58 -14.97 13.77
CA GLN A 35 -1.56 -16.40 14.07
C GLN A 35 -0.35 -16.81 14.92
N LEU A 36 0.80 -16.17 14.72
CA LEU A 36 1.99 -16.37 15.55
C LEU A 36 1.76 -15.90 16.99
N ALA A 37 1.10 -14.75 17.18
CA ALA A 37 0.79 -14.19 18.48
C ALA A 37 -0.28 -14.99 19.27
N GLU A 38 -1.15 -15.70 18.56
CA GLU A 38 -2.18 -16.55 19.18
C GLU A 38 -1.58 -17.86 19.74
N ARG A 39 -0.45 -18.31 19.21
CA ARG A 39 0.17 -19.59 19.58
C ARG A 39 1.26 -19.41 20.62
N MET A 40 1.21 -20.22 21.68
CA MET A 40 2.31 -20.27 22.65
C MET A 40 3.45 -21.14 22.10
N PRO A 41 4.68 -20.60 21.98
CA PRO A 41 5.83 -21.38 21.53
C PRO A 41 6.14 -22.54 22.49
N MET A 42 6.26 -23.76 21.96
CA MET A 42 6.66 -24.93 22.75
C MET A 42 8.18 -24.96 22.93
N LEU A 43 8.70 -24.13 23.84
CA LEU A 43 10.13 -24.05 24.16
C LEU A 43 10.56 -24.94 25.34
N GLY A 44 9.59 -25.66 25.95
CA GLY A 44 9.76 -26.48 27.14
C GLY A 44 8.96 -25.98 28.34
N THR A 45 9.03 -26.69 29.47
CA THR A 45 8.28 -26.37 30.71
C THR A 45 9.13 -25.71 31.79
N ALA A 46 10.43 -25.54 31.54
CA ALA A 46 11.31 -24.86 32.47
C ALA A 46 10.87 -23.39 32.64
N PRO A 47 10.90 -22.81 33.86
CA PRO A 47 10.54 -21.40 34.08
C PRO A 47 11.17 -20.39 33.11
N PRO A 48 12.47 -20.46 32.76
CA PRO A 48 13.05 -19.55 31.75
C PRO A 48 12.50 -19.78 30.34
N ALA A 49 12.15 -21.02 29.98
CA ALA A 49 11.57 -21.34 28.67
C ALA A 49 10.15 -20.77 28.53
N LEU A 50 9.35 -20.86 29.60
CA LEU A 50 8.02 -20.23 29.66
C LEU A 50 8.12 -18.71 29.53
N HIS A 51 9.06 -18.10 30.24
CA HIS A 51 9.27 -16.65 30.14
C HIS A 51 9.66 -16.22 28.72
N LEU A 52 10.53 -16.97 28.04
CA LEU A 52 10.89 -16.70 26.65
C LEU A 52 9.70 -16.89 25.71
N ALA A 53 8.89 -17.93 25.90
CA ALA A 53 7.69 -18.19 25.11
C ALA A 53 6.67 -17.03 25.23
N MET A 54 6.49 -16.48 26.44
CA MET A 54 5.64 -15.31 26.68
C MET A 54 6.17 -14.06 25.97
N ARG A 55 7.47 -13.78 26.07
CA ARG A 55 8.08 -12.61 25.42
C ARG A 55 7.99 -12.66 23.89
N LEU A 56 8.19 -13.84 23.30
CA LEU A 56 8.02 -14.02 21.85
C LEU A 56 6.58 -13.80 21.42
N ARG A 57 5.62 -14.28 22.21
CA ARG A 57 4.20 -14.06 21.97
C ARG A 57 3.81 -12.59 22.05
N GLU A 58 4.29 -11.88 23.06
CA GLU A 58 4.08 -10.42 23.19
C GLU A 58 4.71 -9.66 22.03
N SER A 59 5.92 -10.05 21.61
CA SER A 59 6.63 -9.42 20.50
C SER A 59 5.96 -9.69 19.15
N ALA A 60 5.25 -10.81 19.00
CA ALA A 60 4.45 -11.11 17.82
C ALA A 60 3.06 -10.42 17.83
N GLY A 61 2.53 -10.13 19.03
CA GLY A 61 1.17 -9.64 19.24
C GLY A 61 0.93 -8.18 18.89
N ASP A 62 -0.19 -7.66 19.41
CA ASP A 62 -0.78 -6.38 19.02
C ASP A 62 0.05 -5.14 19.38
N SER A 63 1.10 -5.29 20.19
CA SER A 63 2.05 -4.22 20.53
C SER A 63 3.42 -4.40 19.85
N GLY A 64 3.55 -5.38 18.96
CA GLY A 64 4.81 -5.75 18.31
C GLY A 64 4.65 -5.92 16.81
N LEU A 65 5.09 -7.06 16.29
CA LEU A 65 5.16 -7.34 14.87
C LEU A 65 3.82 -7.15 14.14
N THR A 66 2.71 -7.58 14.76
CA THR A 66 1.38 -7.41 14.16
C THR A 66 1.05 -5.93 13.96
N GLN A 67 1.38 -5.06 14.93
CA GLN A 67 1.13 -3.62 14.83
C GLN A 67 1.99 -2.98 13.75
N GLU A 68 3.29 -3.28 13.74
CA GLU A 68 4.26 -2.72 12.78
C GLU A 68 3.85 -3.05 11.33
N ILE A 69 3.49 -4.31 11.07
CA ILE A 69 3.07 -4.72 9.72
C ILE A 69 1.71 -4.10 9.37
N THR A 70 0.78 -3.98 10.32
CA THR A 70 -0.51 -3.29 10.09
C THR A 70 -0.32 -1.81 9.75
N ALA A 71 0.60 -1.13 10.45
CA ALA A 71 0.93 0.27 10.17
C ALA A 71 1.54 0.43 8.77
N ALA A 72 2.49 -0.45 8.41
CA ALA A 72 3.09 -0.46 7.08
C ALA A 72 2.05 -0.74 5.98
N HIS A 73 1.14 -1.69 6.19
CA HIS A 73 0.04 -1.97 5.25
C HIS A 73 -0.88 -0.75 5.09
N THR A 74 -1.24 -0.10 6.20
CA THR A 74 -2.07 1.12 6.17
C THR A 74 -1.42 2.23 5.35
N GLU A 75 -0.12 2.47 5.56
CA GLU A 75 0.62 3.49 4.81
C GLU A 75 0.70 3.15 3.31
N LEU A 76 0.94 1.89 2.96
CA LEU A 76 0.92 1.42 1.58
C LEU A 76 -0.45 1.63 0.91
N SER A 77 -1.54 1.35 1.64
CA SER A 77 -2.91 1.54 1.15
C SER A 77 -3.24 3.02 0.94
N HIS A 78 -2.79 3.90 1.84
CA HIS A 78 -2.91 5.35 1.66
C HIS A 78 -2.13 5.84 0.45
N PHE A 79 -0.87 5.42 0.31
CA PHE A 79 -0.04 5.78 -0.84
C PHE A 79 -0.65 5.29 -2.16
N HIS A 80 -1.20 4.07 -2.18
CA HIS A 80 -1.92 3.51 -3.32
C HIS A 80 -3.12 4.37 -3.73
N SER A 81 -3.93 4.78 -2.75
CA SER A 81 -5.10 5.62 -2.99
C SER A 81 -4.69 6.99 -3.53
N ALA A 82 -3.67 7.61 -2.94
CA ALA A 82 -3.15 8.90 -3.40
C ALA A 82 -2.58 8.84 -4.83
N LEU A 83 -1.87 7.76 -5.19
CA LEU A 83 -1.33 7.57 -6.53
C LEU A 83 -2.47 7.42 -7.56
N ARG A 84 -3.50 6.63 -7.23
CA ARG A 84 -4.67 6.44 -8.09
C ARG A 84 -5.44 7.75 -8.31
N ASP A 85 -5.66 8.51 -7.25
CA ASP A 85 -6.37 9.79 -7.33
C ASP A 85 -5.59 10.80 -8.17
N THR A 86 -4.25 10.82 -8.01
CA THR A 86 -3.36 11.64 -8.84
C THR A 86 -3.43 11.24 -10.31
N ALA A 87 -3.39 9.94 -10.63
CA ALA A 87 -3.51 9.42 -11.99
C ALA A 87 -4.82 9.87 -12.66
N THR A 88 -5.93 9.68 -11.95
CA THR A 88 -7.27 10.04 -12.40
C THR A 88 -7.39 11.55 -12.62
N GLY A 89 -6.77 12.34 -11.73
CA GLY A 89 -6.69 13.80 -11.88
C GLY A 89 -5.99 14.21 -13.18
N TYR A 90 -4.86 13.59 -13.51
CA TYR A 90 -4.15 13.85 -14.77
C TYR A 90 -5.00 13.50 -15.98
N GLU A 91 -5.59 12.30 -16.03
CA GLU A 91 -6.47 11.89 -17.13
C GLU A 91 -7.65 12.85 -17.34
N HIS A 92 -8.26 13.30 -16.25
CA HIS A 92 -9.37 14.25 -16.30
C HIS A 92 -8.92 15.60 -16.87
N THR A 93 -7.77 16.12 -16.43
CA THR A 93 -7.23 17.39 -16.95
C THR A 93 -6.84 17.30 -18.42
N ASP A 94 -6.25 16.19 -18.86
CA ASP A 94 -5.83 16.00 -20.24
C ASP A 94 -7.05 15.89 -21.18
N THR A 95 -8.09 15.18 -20.75
CA THR A 95 -9.37 15.08 -21.47
C THR A 95 -10.03 16.45 -21.59
N ALA A 96 -10.11 17.20 -20.48
CA ALA A 96 -10.71 18.54 -20.48
C ALA A 96 -9.94 19.53 -21.38
N ALA A 97 -8.60 19.45 -21.39
CA ALA A 97 -7.76 20.27 -22.26
C ALA A 97 -7.96 19.90 -23.74
N ALA A 98 -8.05 18.60 -24.06
CA ALA A 98 -8.29 18.13 -25.42
C ALA A 98 -9.67 18.55 -25.94
N ASP A 99 -10.71 18.49 -25.09
CA ASP A 99 -12.06 18.92 -25.43
C ASP A 99 -12.11 20.44 -25.64
N ALA A 100 -11.49 21.23 -24.75
CA ALA A 100 -11.39 22.67 -24.90
C ALA A 100 -10.65 23.09 -26.19
N LEU A 101 -9.62 22.32 -26.60
CA LEU A 101 -8.90 22.56 -27.84
C LEU A 101 -9.79 22.25 -29.06
N ARG A 102 -10.53 21.14 -29.07
CA ARG A 102 -11.49 20.82 -30.15
C ARG A 102 -12.59 21.88 -30.27
N ASP A 103 -13.11 22.35 -29.14
CA ASP A 103 -14.14 23.39 -29.10
C ASP A 103 -13.62 24.75 -29.58
N ALA A 104 -12.34 25.06 -29.33
CA ALA A 104 -11.70 26.27 -29.84
C ALA A 104 -11.49 26.19 -31.36
N ASP A 105 -11.03 25.04 -31.87
CA ASP A 105 -10.75 24.81 -33.29
C ASP A 105 -12.03 24.86 -34.14
N GLY A 106 -13.14 24.30 -33.63
CA GLY A 106 -14.46 24.37 -34.26
C GLY A 106 -15.15 25.74 -34.22
N ARG A 107 -14.61 26.71 -33.46
CA ARG A 107 -15.14 28.09 -33.37
C ARG A 107 -14.46 29.04 -34.36
N THR A 108 -13.43 28.58 -35.07
CA THR A 108 -12.62 29.34 -36.03
C THR A 108 -13.02 29.16 -37.50
N THR A 109 -14.12 28.47 -37.79
CA THR A 109 -14.73 28.33 -39.14
C THR A 109 -16.06 29.05 -39.22
#